data_AF-A0A420DQ97-F1
#
_entry.id   AF-A0A420DQ97-F1
#
_cell.length_a   1.000
_cell.length_b   1.000
_cell.length_c   1.000
_cell.angle_alpha   90.00
_cell.angle_beta   90.00
_cell.angle_gamma   90.00
#
_symmetry.space_group_name_H-M   'P 1'
#
loop_
_entity.id
_entity.type
_entity.pdbx_description
1 polymer ?
#
loop_
_entity_poly.entity_id
_entity_poly.type
_entity_poly.pdbx_seq_one_letter_code
_entity_poly.pdbx_strand_id
1 'polypeptide(L)'
;MTPPETDQIGKYAEGSRSAADLSCPIPTVLTQRRDFQRASRGQRVAMAGFILQALRRPEGEADGIRIGYTCSKKVGNAVARNRAKRRLREVARSSLPSLGKSGHDYVLVGRNTSTASLPFAQLMADMEKALAILHGSRS
;
A
#
# COMPACT_ATOMS: atom_id res chain seq x y z
N MET A 1 18.91 53.00 -3.89
CA MET A 1 18.18 52.29 -2.82
C MET A 1 18.28 50.81 -3.10
N THR A 2 19.14 50.12 -2.35
CA THR A 2 19.39 48.68 -2.45
C THR A 2 18.55 48.01 -1.37
N PRO A 3 17.68 47.02 -1.68
CA PRO A 3 17.01 46.25 -0.66
C PRO A 3 18.02 45.35 0.10
N PRO A 4 17.85 45.16 1.41
CA PRO A 4 18.82 44.46 2.25
C PRO A 4 18.80 42.93 2.05
N GLU A 5 19.97 42.32 2.15
CA GLU A 5 20.17 40.88 2.29
C GLU A 5 19.42 40.36 3.52
N THR A 6 18.68 39.26 3.38
CA THR A 6 18.10 38.54 4.51
C THR A 6 18.84 37.22 4.66
N ASP A 7 19.63 37.16 5.72
CA ASP A 7 20.35 35.99 6.22
C ASP A 7 19.39 34.86 6.65
N GLN A 8 19.77 33.64 6.26
CA GLN A 8 19.66 32.38 7.01
C GLN A 8 18.32 32.02 7.68
N ILE A 9 17.58 31.13 7.01
CA ILE A 9 16.51 30.35 7.64
C ILE A 9 16.93 28.87 7.69
N GLY A 10 17.34 28.45 8.88
CA GLY A 10 16.95 27.18 9.49
C GLY A 10 17.44 25.89 8.83
N LYS A 11 18.52 25.34 9.38
CA LYS A 11 18.87 23.91 9.31
C LYS A 11 17.65 23.06 9.70
N TYR A 12 17.00 22.43 8.74
CA TYR A 12 15.96 21.44 9.01
C TYR A 12 16.59 20.18 9.59
N ALA A 13 16.40 20.02 10.90
CA ALA A 13 16.41 18.80 11.70
C ALA A 13 16.98 17.55 11.00
N GLU A 14 18.24 17.23 11.30
CA GLU A 14 18.75 15.87 11.28
C GLU A 14 17.99 15.07 12.35
N GLY A 15 16.81 14.59 11.98
CA GLY A 15 16.08 13.61 12.76
C GLY A 15 16.93 12.35 12.85
N SER A 16 17.41 12.07 14.06
CA SER A 16 18.00 10.80 14.51
C SER A 16 17.37 9.61 13.79
N ARG A 17 18.04 9.10 12.75
CA ARG A 17 17.71 7.81 12.13
C ARG A 17 18.09 6.71 13.12
N SER A 18 17.14 6.33 13.96
CA SER A 18 17.29 5.13 14.78
C SER A 18 17.37 3.91 13.86
N ALA A 19 18.32 3.01 14.12
CA ALA A 19 18.52 1.79 13.34
C ALA A 19 17.27 0.87 13.30
N ALA A 20 16.27 1.11 14.16
CA ALA A 20 14.98 0.43 14.14
C ALA A 20 14.10 0.80 12.93
N ASP A 21 14.27 1.98 12.33
CA ASP A 21 13.53 2.38 11.11
C ASP A 21 13.99 1.63 9.86
N LEU A 22 15.18 1.00 9.90
CA LEU A 22 15.73 0.23 8.77
C LEU A 22 15.17 -1.20 8.68
N SER A 23 14.45 -1.67 9.70
CA SER A 23 13.90 -3.04 9.76
C SER A 23 12.49 -3.17 9.17
N CYS A 24 11.82 -2.07 8.85
CA CYS A 24 10.51 -2.11 8.20
C CYS A 24 10.70 -2.20 6.68
N PRO A 25 10.49 -3.37 6.04
CA PRO A 25 10.69 -3.50 4.61
C PRO A 25 9.67 -2.61 3.88
N ILE A 26 10.16 -1.51 3.31
CA ILE A 26 9.34 -0.64 2.47
C ILE A 26 8.80 -1.50 1.32
N PRO A 27 7.47 -1.54 1.11
CA PRO A 27 6.91 -2.38 0.07
C PRO A 27 7.39 -1.93 -1.32
N THR A 28 7.99 -2.84 -2.08
CA THR A 28 8.41 -2.59 -3.47
C THR A 28 7.19 -2.61 -4.38
N VAL A 29 7.05 -1.63 -5.28
CA VAL A 29 5.88 -1.56 -6.16
C VAL A 29 5.98 -2.55 -7.33
N LEU A 30 4.94 -3.36 -7.54
CA LEU A 30 4.82 -4.26 -8.69
C LEU A 30 4.52 -3.46 -9.96
N THR A 31 5.31 -3.69 -11.01
CA THR A 31 5.18 -3.04 -12.32
C THR A 31 4.84 -4.02 -13.44
N GLN A 32 5.22 -5.29 -13.31
CA GLN A 32 5.10 -6.26 -14.40
C GLN A 32 3.75 -6.94 -14.40
N ARG A 33 3.08 -6.97 -15.57
CA ARG A 33 1.76 -7.60 -15.74
C ARG A 33 1.73 -9.06 -15.27
N ARG A 34 2.82 -9.81 -15.47
CA ARG A 34 2.92 -11.22 -15.03
C ARG A 34 2.73 -11.38 -13.53
N ASP A 35 3.24 -10.43 -12.73
CA ASP A 35 3.17 -10.49 -11.27
C ASP A 35 1.73 -10.22 -10.80
N PHE A 36 1.03 -9.27 -11.43
CA PHE A 36 -0.40 -9.06 -11.19
C PHE A 36 -1.25 -10.29 -11.54
N GLN A 37 -0.95 -10.96 -12.65
CA GLN A 37 -1.65 -12.19 -13.04
C GLN A 37 -1.37 -13.33 -12.06
N ARG A 38 -0.13 -13.49 -11.58
CA ARG A 38 0.22 -14.46 -10.54
C ARG A 38 -0.54 -14.18 -9.25
N ALA A 39 -0.47 -12.96 -8.72
CA ALA A 39 -1.16 -12.56 -7.49
C ALA A 39 -2.68 -12.79 -7.56
N SER A 40 -3.28 -12.63 -8.74
CA SER A 40 -4.72 -12.89 -8.94
C SER A 40 -5.15 -14.34 -8.72
N ARG A 41 -4.22 -15.31 -8.82
CA ARG A 41 -4.43 -16.73 -8.54
C ARG A 41 -4.23 -17.11 -7.07
N GLY A 42 -3.75 -16.17 -6.26
CA GLY A 42 -3.53 -16.36 -4.83
C GLY A 42 -4.79 -16.26 -3.99
N GLN A 43 -4.60 -16.11 -2.69
CA GLN A 43 -5.70 -15.85 -1.77
C GLN A 43 -6.27 -14.45 -2.01
N ARG A 44 -7.58 -14.30 -1.80
CA ARG A 44 -8.27 -13.04 -1.97
C ARG A 44 -9.24 -12.78 -0.83
N VAL A 45 -9.27 -11.55 -0.36
CA VAL A 45 -10.23 -11.07 0.63
C VAL A 45 -10.93 -9.84 0.07
N ALA A 46 -12.26 -9.89 0.04
CA ALA A 46 -13.09 -8.80 -0.43
C ALA A 46 -13.56 -7.96 0.74
N MET A 47 -13.26 -6.66 0.69
CA MET A 47 -13.72 -5.65 1.64
C MET A 47 -14.69 -4.66 0.96
N ALA A 48 -15.29 -3.77 1.73
CA ALA A 48 -16.24 -2.79 1.19
C ALA A 48 -15.59 -1.87 0.15
N GLY A 49 -14.37 -1.38 0.45
CA GLY A 49 -13.64 -0.46 -0.42
C GLY A 49 -12.78 -1.12 -1.50
N PHE A 50 -12.27 -2.33 -1.26
CA PHE A 50 -11.27 -2.94 -2.16
C PHE A 50 -11.28 -4.46 -2.05
N ILE A 51 -10.53 -5.11 -2.94
CA ILE A 51 -10.17 -6.52 -2.83
C ILE A 51 -8.66 -6.58 -2.62
N LEU A 52 -8.23 -7.27 -1.58
CA LEU A 52 -6.83 -7.57 -1.33
C LEU A 52 -6.53 -8.98 -1.85
N GLN A 53 -5.59 -9.08 -2.77
CA GLN A 53 -5.03 -10.34 -3.23
C GLN A 53 -3.64 -10.52 -2.61
N ALA A 54 -3.32 -11.73 -2.19
CA ALA A 54 -2.00 -12.07 -1.68
C ALA A 54 -1.55 -13.43 -2.19
N LEU A 55 -0.29 -13.52 -2.59
CA LEU A 55 0.34 -14.76 -3.00
C LEU A 55 1.72 -14.86 -2.34
N ARG A 56 1.99 -16.00 -1.71
CA ARG A 56 3.34 -16.34 -1.26
C ARG A 56 4.19 -16.70 -2.47
N ARG A 57 5.35 -16.07 -2.60
CA ARG A 57 6.31 -16.36 -3.65
C ARG A 57 7.07 -17.67 -3.35
N PRO A 58 7.48 -18.42 -4.39
CA PRO A 58 8.29 -19.61 -4.21
C PRO A 58 9.66 -19.27 -3.58
N GLU A 59 10.24 -20.24 -2.88
CA GLU A 59 11.59 -20.12 -2.32
C GLU A 59 12.62 -19.82 -3.42
N GLY A 60 13.54 -18.90 -3.15
CA GLY A 60 14.54 -18.43 -4.11
C GLY A 60 14.17 -17.15 -4.89
N GLU A 61 12.94 -16.64 -4.77
CA GLU A 61 12.60 -15.28 -5.22
C GLU A 61 12.96 -14.23 -4.15
N ALA A 62 13.31 -13.01 -4.56
CA ALA A 62 13.84 -11.96 -3.69
C ALA A 62 13.02 -11.70 -2.42
N ASP A 63 13.67 -11.43 -1.29
CA ASP A 63 12.99 -11.13 -0.03
C ASP A 63 12.20 -9.82 -0.05
N GLY A 64 11.37 -9.63 0.98
CA GLY A 64 10.59 -8.41 1.20
C GLY A 64 9.13 -8.48 0.71
N ILE A 65 8.45 -7.35 0.85
CA ILE A 65 7.03 -7.18 0.53
C ILE A 65 6.93 -6.50 -0.84
N ARG A 66 6.09 -7.02 -1.73
CA ARG A 66 5.76 -6.31 -2.97
C ARG A 66 4.28 -5.96 -3.04
N ILE A 67 3.96 -4.82 -3.62
CA ILE A 67 2.56 -4.37 -3.76
C ILE A 67 2.23 -3.80 -5.15
N GLY A 68 1.13 -4.29 -5.72
CA GLY A 68 0.48 -3.73 -6.89
C GLY A 68 -0.81 -2.97 -6.54
N TYR A 69 -1.13 -1.94 -7.32
CA TYR A 69 -2.38 -1.18 -7.19
C TYR A 69 -3.14 -1.18 -8.50
N THR A 70 -4.37 -1.70 -8.47
CA THR A 70 -5.26 -1.74 -9.62
C THR A 70 -6.52 -0.96 -9.29
N CYS A 71 -6.90 -0.03 -10.18
CA CYS A 71 -8.18 0.66 -10.11
C CYS A 71 -8.84 0.53 -11.48
N SER A 72 -10.00 -0.12 -11.53
CA SER A 72 -10.71 -0.29 -12.80
C SER A 72 -11.20 1.05 -13.34
N LYS A 73 -11.42 1.13 -14.67
CA LYS A 73 -12.08 2.30 -15.30
C LYS A 73 -13.45 2.59 -14.68
N LYS A 74 -14.10 1.57 -14.10
CA LYS A 74 -15.43 1.69 -13.50
C LYS A 74 -15.44 2.57 -12.26
N VAL A 75 -14.31 2.79 -11.58
CA VAL A 75 -14.19 3.60 -10.33
C VAL A 75 -14.74 5.03 -10.46
N GLY A 76 -14.78 5.58 -11.67
CA GLY A 76 -15.35 6.88 -11.97
C GLY A 76 -14.43 7.72 -12.85
N ASN A 77 -14.55 9.04 -12.74
CA ASN A 77 -13.72 9.98 -13.48
C ASN A 77 -12.23 9.90 -13.07
N ALA A 78 -11.36 10.59 -13.82
CA ALA A 78 -9.92 10.59 -13.57
C ALA A 78 -9.56 11.01 -12.13
N VAL A 79 -10.29 11.98 -11.57
CA VAL A 79 -10.08 12.50 -10.21
C VAL A 79 -10.43 11.44 -9.15
N ALA A 80 -11.59 10.80 -9.27
CA ALA A 80 -12.03 9.73 -8.37
C ALA A 80 -11.06 8.54 -8.41
N ARG A 81 -10.59 8.16 -9.61
CA ARG A 81 -9.59 7.11 -9.79
C ARG A 81 -8.25 7.47 -9.13
N ASN A 82 -7.77 8.69 -9.32
CA ASN A 82 -6.52 9.16 -8.72
C ASN A 82 -6.63 9.25 -7.19
N ARG A 83 -7.77 9.71 -6.68
CA ARG A 83 -8.07 9.73 -5.24
C ARG A 83 -8.10 8.33 -4.65
N ALA A 84 -8.77 7.38 -5.31
CA ALA A 84 -8.76 5.97 -4.90
C ALA A 84 -7.34 5.41 -4.87
N LYS A 85 -6.54 5.63 -5.92
CA LYS A 85 -5.15 5.15 -5.99
C LYS A 85 -4.26 5.77 -4.90
N ARG A 86 -4.40 7.08 -4.61
CA ARG A 86 -3.68 7.74 -3.52
C ARG A 86 -4.06 7.13 -2.17
N ARG A 87 -5.36 6.96 -1.90
CA ARG A 87 -5.84 6.34 -0.65
C ARG A 87 -5.32 4.91 -0.46
N LEU A 88 -5.39 4.07 -1.50
CA LEU A 88 -4.88 2.70 -1.42
C LEU A 88 -3.38 2.65 -1.12
N ARG A 89 -2.60 3.56 -1.69
CA ARG A 89 -1.16 3.67 -1.39
C ARG A 89 -0.89 4.02 0.06
N GLU A 90 -1.61 4.99 0.60
CA GLU A 90 -1.43 5.40 2.00
C GLU A 90 -1.85 4.30 2.98
N VAL A 91 -2.96 3.61 2.71
CA VAL A 91 -3.40 2.46 3.51
C VAL A 91 -2.33 1.36 3.52
N ALA A 92 -1.80 1.02 2.35
CA ALA A 92 -0.77 0.01 2.24
C ALA A 92 0.55 0.43 2.90
N ARG A 93 1.00 1.68 2.70
CA ARG A 93 2.20 2.24 3.33
C ARG A 93 2.13 2.18 4.85
N SER A 94 0.93 2.40 5.41
CA SER A 94 0.73 2.41 6.86
C SER A 94 0.64 0.99 7.44
N SER A 95 0.00 0.06 6.71
CA SER A 95 -0.34 -1.27 7.26
C SER A 95 0.69 -2.36 6.94
N LEU A 96 1.25 -2.37 5.72
CA LEU A 96 2.13 -3.45 5.26
C LEU A 96 3.45 -3.57 6.02
N PRO A 97 4.14 -2.48 6.43
CA PRO A 97 5.37 -2.62 7.19
C PRO A 97 5.19 -3.40 8.50
N SER A 98 4.03 -3.26 9.15
CA SER A 98 3.75 -3.87 10.45
C SER A 98 3.05 -5.23 10.36
N LEU A 99 2.14 -5.40 9.38
CA LEU A 99 1.26 -6.57 9.29
C LEU A 99 1.52 -7.45 8.06
N GLY A 100 2.34 -7.00 7.12
CA GLY A 100 2.71 -7.76 5.93
C GLY A 100 3.72 -8.85 6.24
N LYS A 101 3.74 -9.90 5.41
CA LYS A 101 4.74 -10.98 5.47
C LYS A 101 5.73 -10.81 4.33
N SER A 102 7.02 -10.99 4.63
CA SER A 102 8.07 -11.06 3.61
C SER A 102 7.81 -12.22 2.64
N GLY A 103 8.31 -12.10 1.41
CA GLY A 103 8.10 -13.11 0.37
C GLY A 103 6.67 -13.14 -0.19
N HIS A 104 5.83 -12.15 0.11
CA HIS A 104 4.46 -12.07 -0.42
C HIS A 104 4.31 -10.94 -1.44
N ASP A 105 3.51 -11.23 -2.47
CA ASP A 105 3.01 -10.26 -3.44
C ASP A 105 1.58 -9.90 -3.08
N TYR A 106 1.36 -8.63 -2.77
CA TYR A 106 0.03 -8.07 -2.49
C TYR A 106 -0.48 -7.30 -3.70
N VAL A 107 -1.77 -7.42 -4.02
CA VAL A 107 -2.42 -6.56 -5.02
C VAL A 107 -3.70 -6.00 -4.44
N LEU A 108 -3.77 -4.67 -4.35
CA LEU A 108 -4.97 -3.94 -3.98
C LEU A 108 -5.77 -3.57 -5.22
N VAL A 109 -6.98 -4.11 -5.30
CA VAL A 109 -7.93 -3.81 -6.38
C VAL A 109 -9.04 -2.92 -5.83
N GLY A 110 -9.03 -1.65 -6.20
CA GLY A 110 -10.08 -0.69 -5.82
C GLY A 110 -11.42 -1.06 -6.43
N ARG A 111 -12.48 -1.12 -5.61
CA ARG A 111 -13.86 -1.31 -6.05
C ARG A 111 -14.49 0.00 -6.49
N ASN A 112 -15.46 -0.12 -7.40
CA ASN A 112 -16.19 1.04 -7.92
C ASN A 112 -16.86 1.81 -6.78
N THR A 113 -16.79 3.16 -6.86
CA THR A 113 -17.37 4.18 -5.97
C THR A 113 -16.96 4.09 -4.50
N SER A 114 -17.00 2.91 -3.88
CA SER A 114 -16.68 2.67 -2.46
C SER A 114 -15.24 3.05 -2.08
N THR A 115 -14.23 2.72 -2.90
CA THR A 115 -12.83 3.09 -2.57
C THR A 115 -12.66 4.60 -2.39
N ALA A 116 -13.37 5.37 -3.24
CA ALA A 116 -13.28 6.81 -3.23
C ALA A 116 -14.22 7.43 -2.18
N SER A 117 -15.43 6.92 -1.97
CA SER A 117 -16.38 7.56 -1.04
C SER A 117 -16.15 7.20 0.42
N LEU A 118 -15.69 5.98 0.72
CA LEU A 118 -15.61 5.50 2.10
C LEU A 118 -14.69 6.36 2.98
N PRO A 119 -14.98 6.46 4.29
CA PRO A 119 -14.07 7.07 5.25
C PRO A 119 -12.70 6.39 5.20
N PHE A 120 -11.63 7.18 5.30
CA PHE A 120 -10.27 6.64 5.26
C PHE A 120 -9.98 5.69 6.43
N ALA A 121 -10.49 6.01 7.63
CA ALA A 121 -10.41 5.15 8.79
C ALA A 121 -11.05 3.76 8.55
N GLN A 122 -12.16 3.71 7.80
CA GLN A 122 -12.77 2.43 7.43
C GLN A 122 -11.87 1.63 6.50
N LEU A 123 -11.21 2.28 5.53
CA LEU A 123 -10.27 1.61 4.63
C LEU A 123 -9.05 1.04 5.36
N MET A 124 -8.56 1.73 6.40
CA MET A 124 -7.50 1.25 7.28
C MET A 124 -7.94 0.02 8.07
N ALA A 125 -9.09 0.10 8.76
CA ALA A 125 -9.63 -1.02 9.52
C ALA A 125 -9.92 -2.25 8.63
N ASP A 126 -10.44 -2.02 7.41
CA ASP A 126 -10.67 -3.07 6.42
C ASP A 126 -9.34 -3.72 5.98
N MET A 127 -8.25 -2.95 5.88
CA MET A 127 -6.93 -3.47 5.49
C MET A 127 -6.33 -4.34 6.58
N GLU A 128 -6.38 -3.90 7.83
CA GLU A 128 -5.92 -4.67 8.98
C GLU A 128 -6.68 -5.99 9.09
N LYS A 129 -8.02 -5.94 8.97
CA LYS A 129 -8.88 -7.14 8.93
C LYS A 129 -8.52 -8.05 7.76
N ALA A 130 -8.30 -7.49 6.56
CA ALA A 130 -7.96 -8.30 5.39
C ALA A 130 -6.62 -9.02 5.55
N LEU A 131 -5.61 -8.33 6.09
CA LEU A 131 -4.31 -8.93 6.39
C LEU A 131 -4.43 -9.99 7.50
N ALA A 132 -5.22 -9.73 8.55
CA ALA A 132 -5.50 -10.70 9.59
C ALA A 132 -6.20 -11.96 9.04
N ILE A 133 -7.11 -11.84 8.06
CA ILE A 133 -7.75 -13.00 7.42
C ILE A 133 -6.76 -13.76 6.53
N LEU A 134 -5.87 -13.06 5.82
CA LEU A 134 -4.87 -13.69 4.93
C LEU A 134 -3.72 -14.36 5.69
N HIS A 135 -3.39 -13.85 6.88
CA HIS A 135 -2.24 -14.30 7.66
C HIS A 135 -2.60 -15.03 8.94
N GLY A 136 -3.82 -14.82 9.43
CA GLY A 136 -4.43 -15.61 10.47
C GLY A 136 -4.60 -17.03 9.96
N SER A 137 -4.09 -17.96 10.75
CA SER A 137 -4.31 -19.38 10.58
C SER A 137 -5.80 -19.63 10.36
N ARG A 138 -6.15 -20.27 9.24
CA ARG A 138 -7.31 -21.16 9.25
C ARG A 138 -7.02 -22.19 10.33
N SER A 139 -7.58 -21.98 11.51
CA SER A 139 -8.01 -23.11 12.33
C SER A 139 -9.24 -23.71 11.69
#